data_AF-A0A286U370-F1
#
_entry.id   AF-A0A286U370-F1
#
_cell.length_a   1.000
_cell.length_b   1.000
_cell.length_c   1.000
_cell.angle_alpha   90.00
_cell.angle_beta   90.00
_cell.angle_gamma   90.00
#
_symmetry.space_group_name_H-M   'P 1'
#
loop_
_entity.id
_entity.type
_entity.pdbx_description
1 polymer ?
#
loop_
_entity_poly.entity_id
_entity_poly.type
_entity_poly.pdbx_seq_one_letter_code
_entity_poly.pdbx_strand_id
1 'polypeptide(L)'
;MKEGVQLNSLSSEEAKAAPLTTDELNKVFELVNRAEQVFGSPQDVEWTWNRNILYTLQSRPITSGKAEGDEDKRPWYLSLHRSFDNLKLLRRKIEEDLIPSMIQEASLLSQQDLHQFSDPELAEEVNRRAERYTG
;
A
#
# COMPACT_ATOMS: atom_id res chain seq x y z
N MET A 1 17.24 33.79 -13.13
CA MET A 1 17.10 32.48 -12.47
C MET A 1 17.60 31.45 -13.46
N LYS A 2 18.67 30.71 -13.16
CA LYS A 2 19.08 29.59 -14.01
C LYS A 2 18.17 28.41 -13.68
N GLU A 3 17.50 27.85 -14.68
CA GLU A 3 16.70 26.63 -14.53
C GLU A 3 17.62 25.52 -14.00
N GLY A 4 17.23 24.90 -12.88
CA GLY A 4 18.11 24.02 -12.10
C GLY A 4 18.23 22.59 -12.64
N VAL A 5 17.37 22.18 -13.58
CA VAL A 5 17.33 20.83 -14.16
C VAL A 5 16.88 20.92 -15.62
N GLN A 6 17.44 20.07 -16.48
CA GLN A 6 17.04 19.92 -17.88
C GLN A 6 16.90 18.42 -18.21
N LEU A 7 15.88 18.08 -19.00
CA LEU A 7 15.72 16.75 -19.58
C LEU A 7 16.33 16.72 -20.98
N ASN A 8 17.22 15.76 -21.22
CA ASN A 8 17.84 15.53 -22.52
C ASN A 8 17.60 14.08 -22.94
N SER A 9 17.33 13.87 -24.22
CA SER A 9 17.23 12.52 -24.77
C SER A 9 18.61 11.88 -24.87
N LEU A 10 18.71 10.60 -24.51
CA LEU A 10 19.91 9.81 -24.76
C LEU A 10 20.05 9.53 -26.25
N SER A 11 21.29 9.44 -26.73
CA SER A 11 21.55 8.92 -28.07
C SER A 11 21.22 7.43 -28.17
N SER A 12 21.00 6.93 -29.39
CA SER A 12 20.73 5.51 -29.65
C SER A 12 21.88 4.58 -29.21
N GLU A 13 23.11 5.11 -29.11
CA GLU A 13 24.29 4.37 -28.67
C GLU A 13 24.33 4.29 -27.14
N GLU A 14 24.16 5.42 -26.45
CA GLU A 14 24.09 5.48 -24.98
C GLU A 14 22.93 4.65 -24.42
N ALA A 15 21.77 4.67 -25.10
CA ALA A 15 20.61 3.88 -24.69
C ALA A 15 20.83 2.35 -24.77
N LYS A 16 21.83 1.90 -25.55
CA LYS A 16 22.19 0.48 -25.71
C LYS A 16 23.43 0.08 -24.90
N ALA A 17 24.19 1.06 -24.42
CA ALA A 17 25.36 0.83 -23.59
C ALA A 17 24.95 0.60 -22.14
N ALA A 18 25.64 -0.30 -21.45
CA ALA A 18 25.50 -0.41 -20.01
C ALA A 18 26.01 0.89 -19.36
N PRO A 19 25.28 1.46 -18.37
CA PRO A 19 25.65 2.74 -17.77
C PRO A 19 26.89 2.65 -16.86
N LEU A 20 27.35 1.44 -16.55
CA LEU A 20 28.51 1.17 -15.73
C LEU A 20 29.39 0.10 -16.40
N THR A 21 30.69 0.25 -16.24
CA THR A 21 31.66 -0.82 -16.46
C THR A 21 31.58 -1.86 -15.34
N THR A 22 32.17 -3.04 -15.55
CA THR A 22 32.24 -4.10 -14.53
C THR A 22 32.93 -3.62 -13.25
N ASP A 23 34.00 -2.82 -13.38
CA ASP A 23 34.73 -2.30 -12.22
C ASP A 23 33.92 -1.27 -11.42
N GLU A 24 33.16 -0.40 -12.10
CA GLU A 24 32.27 0.54 -11.44
C GLU A 24 31.10 -0.17 -10.76
N LEU A 25 30.55 -1.21 -11.40
CA LEU A 25 29.51 -2.05 -10.81
C LEU A 25 30.00 -2.71 -9.51
N ASN A 26 31.21 -3.24 -9.49
CA ASN A 26 31.80 -3.84 -8.29
C ASN A 26 31.92 -2.81 -7.15
N LYS A 27 32.34 -1.58 -7.44
CA LYS A 27 32.42 -0.50 -6.43
C LYS A 27 31.05 -0.13 -5.86
N VAL A 28 30.02 -0.07 -6.71
CA VAL A 28 28.64 0.17 -6.26
C VAL A 28 28.15 -0.98 -5.39
N PHE A 29 28.43 -2.22 -5.78
CA PHE A 29 28.05 -3.40 -5.00
C PHE A 29 28.71 -3.42 -3.62
N GLU A 30 30.01 -3.13 -3.53
CA GLU A 30 30.73 -3.01 -2.27
C GLU A 30 30.15 -1.90 -1.37
N LEU A 31 29.80 -0.76 -1.95
CA LEU A 31 29.18 0.36 -1.23
C LEU A 31 27.84 -0.05 -0.61
N VAL A 32 26.97 -0.70 -1.38
CA VAL A 32 25.63 -1.12 -0.91
C VAL A 32 25.75 -2.22 0.15
N ASN A 33 26.63 -3.20 -0.04
CA ASN A 33 26.90 -4.23 0.97
C ASN A 33 27.43 -3.64 2.28
N ARG A 34 28.33 -2.65 2.18
CA ARG A 34 28.85 -1.96 3.36
C ARG A 34 27.76 -1.18 4.08
N ALA A 35 26.84 -0.55 3.36
CA ALA A 35 25.68 0.11 3.98
C ALA A 35 24.84 -0.89 4.78
N GLU A 36 24.53 -2.06 4.21
CA GLU A 36 23.81 -3.12 4.92
C GLU A 36 24.56 -3.60 6.17
N GLN A 37 25.88 -3.81 6.09
CA GLN A 37 26.70 -4.18 7.24
C GLN A 37 26.69 -3.12 8.35
N VAL A 38 26.76 -1.84 7.99
CA VAL A 38 26.77 -0.72 8.95
C VAL A 38 25.41 -0.58 9.65
N PHE A 39 24.30 -0.73 8.92
CA PHE A 39 22.96 -0.53 9.44
C PHE A 39 22.27 -1.82 9.94
N GLY A 40 22.89 -2.99 9.74
CA GLY A 40 22.37 -4.29 10.20
C GLY A 40 21.04 -4.70 9.57
N SER A 41 20.70 -4.13 8.42
CA SER A 41 19.46 -4.43 7.68
C SER A 41 19.59 -4.07 6.21
N PRO A 42 18.81 -4.72 5.31
CA PRO A 42 18.84 -4.39 3.89
C PRO A 42 18.59 -2.90 3.64
N GLN A 43 19.43 -2.27 2.82
CA GLN A 43 19.36 -0.84 2.53
C GLN A 43 18.96 -0.59 1.08
N ASP A 44 18.10 0.41 0.90
CA ASP A 44 17.86 1.12 -0.36
C ASP A 44 18.78 2.35 -0.38
N VAL A 45 19.70 2.40 -1.34
CA VAL A 45 20.82 3.35 -1.34
C VAL A 45 20.81 4.16 -2.64
N GLU A 46 20.65 5.48 -2.50
CA GLU A 46 20.86 6.41 -3.60
C GLU A 46 22.34 6.83 -3.65
N TRP A 47 22.93 6.76 -4.85
CA TRP A 47 24.33 7.06 -5.08
C TRP A 47 24.52 7.77 -6.42
N THR A 48 25.67 8.45 -6.57
CA THR A 48 26.03 9.12 -7.82
C THR A 48 27.54 9.09 -8.05
N TRP A 49 27.95 9.16 -9.31
CA TRP A 49 29.34 9.40 -9.69
C TRP A 49 29.56 10.88 -9.94
N ASN A 50 30.64 11.42 -9.38
CA ASN A 50 31.22 12.67 -9.85
C ASN A 50 32.66 12.40 -10.26
N ARG A 51 32.90 12.41 -11.58
CA ARG A 51 34.14 11.92 -12.20
C ARG A 51 34.40 10.48 -11.76
N ASN A 52 35.54 10.21 -11.13
CA ASN A 52 35.95 8.88 -10.70
C ASN A 52 35.67 8.60 -9.22
N ILE A 53 34.85 9.43 -8.57
CA ILE A 53 34.51 9.28 -7.16
C ILE A 53 33.02 8.93 -7.03
N LEU A 54 32.75 7.83 -6.32
CA LEU A 54 31.41 7.36 -5.98
C LEU A 54 30.97 8.00 -4.66
N TYR A 55 29.78 8.62 -4.66
CA TYR A 55 29.18 9.25 -3.48
C TYR A 55 27.87 8.57 -3.12
N THR A 56 27.65 8.35 -1.83
CA THR A 56 26.33 8.04 -1.28
C THR A 56 25.57 9.34 -1.04
N LEU A 57 24.35 9.43 -1.56
CA LEU A 57 23.45 10.56 -1.34
C LEU A 57 22.45 10.25 -0.21
N GLN A 58 21.91 9.04 -0.19
CA GLN A 58 20.95 8.58 0.81
C GLN A 58 21.11 7.08 1.06
N SER A 59 20.82 6.63 2.29
CA SER A 59 20.62 5.22 2.64
C SER A 59 19.41 5.12 3.55
N ARG A 60 18.49 4.21 3.26
CA ARG A 60 17.30 3.96 4.07
C ARG A 60 16.99 2.46 4.17
N PRO A 61 16.46 1.97 5.31
CA PRO A 61 16.13 0.56 5.45
C PRO A 61 14.96 0.14 4.55
N ILE A 62 15.07 -1.03 3.92
CA ILE A 62 13.97 -1.66 3.19
C ILE A 62 13.04 -2.32 4.21
N THR A 63 11.85 -1.75 4.42
CA THR A 63 10.87 -2.25 5.39
C THR A 63 9.90 -3.27 4.80
N SER A 64 9.89 -3.43 3.48
CA SER A 64 8.97 -4.32 2.77
C SER A 64 9.20 -5.82 3.04
N GLY A 65 10.25 -6.22 3.80
CA GLY A 65 10.66 -7.62 3.99
C GLY A 65 10.62 -8.16 5.44
N LYS A 66 10.52 -7.32 6.47
CA LYS A 66 10.47 -7.75 7.88
C LYS A 66 9.03 -7.82 8.40
N ALA A 67 8.27 -8.79 7.92
CA ALA A 67 7.08 -9.26 8.65
C ALA A 67 7.52 -10.42 9.55
N GLU A 68 8.24 -10.11 10.63
CA GLU A 68 8.31 -11.04 11.77
C GLU A 68 7.02 -10.85 12.57
N GLY A 69 6.07 -11.76 12.40
CA GLY A 69 4.82 -11.79 13.15
C GLY A 69 3.62 -12.16 12.29
N ASP A 70 2.71 -12.90 12.89
CA ASP A 70 1.45 -13.46 12.35
C ASP A 70 0.42 -12.41 11.85
N GLU A 71 0.87 -11.19 11.54
CA GLU A 71 0.08 -10.09 10.98
C GLU A 71 0.73 -9.53 9.72
N ASP A 72 1.13 -10.40 8.79
CA ASP A 72 1.48 -9.92 7.46
C ASP A 72 0.22 -9.42 6.73
N LYS A 73 -0.11 -8.15 6.92
CA LYS A 73 -1.21 -7.45 6.24
C LYS A 73 -0.85 -7.06 4.81
N ARG A 74 0.37 -7.34 4.32
CA ARG A 74 0.80 -6.98 2.94
C ARG A 74 -0.07 -7.63 1.86
N PRO A 75 -0.45 -8.92 1.93
CA PRO A 75 -1.38 -9.51 0.97
C PRO A 75 -2.73 -8.79 0.93
N TRP A 76 -3.21 -8.34 2.10
CA TRP A 76 -4.43 -7.54 2.22
C TRP A 76 -4.25 -6.11 1.67
N TYR A 77 -3.15 -5.41 1.97
CA TYR A 77 -2.83 -4.09 1.42
C TYR A 77 -2.59 -4.11 -0.10
N LEU A 78 -2.01 -5.18 -0.63
CA LEU A 78 -1.85 -5.39 -2.07
C LEU A 78 -3.19 -5.73 -2.73
N SER A 79 -4.09 -6.45 -2.04
CA SER A 79 -5.47 -6.61 -2.50
C SER A 79 -6.28 -5.30 -2.47
N LEU A 80 -5.83 -4.33 -1.65
CA LEU A 80 -6.37 -2.97 -1.56
C LEU A 80 -5.86 -2.04 -2.67
N HIS A 81 -4.75 -2.38 -3.34
CA HIS A 81 -4.33 -1.73 -4.59
C HIS A 81 -5.25 -2.20 -5.74
N ARG A 82 -6.54 -1.90 -5.58
CA ARG A 82 -7.53 -1.91 -6.65
C ARG A 82 -7.09 -0.85 -7.65
N SER A 83 -7.20 -1.13 -8.95
CA SER A 83 -7.06 -0.10 -9.99
C SER A 83 -7.92 1.12 -9.65
N PHE A 84 -7.50 2.30 -10.10
CA PHE A 84 -8.25 3.55 -9.84
C PHE A 84 -9.74 3.44 -10.25
N ASP A 85 -10.03 2.72 -11.33
CA ASP A 85 -11.40 2.45 -11.77
C ASP A 85 -12.17 1.54 -10.80
N ASN A 86 -11.52 0.51 -10.24
CA ASN A 86 -12.12 -0.32 -9.20
C ASN A 86 -12.43 0.48 -7.92
N LEU A 87 -11.59 1.45 -7.55
CA LEU A 87 -11.86 2.33 -6.41
C LEU A 87 -13.07 3.24 -6.66
N LYS A 88 -13.24 3.75 -7.88
CA LYS A 88 -14.44 4.51 -8.26
C LYS A 88 -15.70 3.67 -8.18
N LEU A 89 -15.64 2.42 -8.67
CA LEU A 89 -16.77 1.49 -8.59
C LEU A 89 -17.12 1.16 -7.14
N LEU A 90 -16.10 0.92 -6.30
CA LEU A 90 -16.30 0.63 -4.88
C LEU A 90 -16.93 1.82 -4.15
N ARG A 91 -16.41 3.04 -4.37
CA ARG A 91 -16.99 4.27 -3.83
C ARG A 91 -18.46 4.40 -4.21
N ARG A 92 -18.77 4.21 -5.49
CA ARG A 92 -20.15 4.32 -5.98
C ARG A 92 -21.07 3.31 -5.30
N LYS A 93 -20.66 2.05 -5.20
CA LYS A 93 -21.43 1.01 -4.49
C LYS A 93 -21.67 1.36 -3.03
N ILE A 94 -20.67 1.93 -2.35
CA ILE A 94 -20.82 2.34 -0.94
C ILE A 94 -21.80 3.51 -0.81
N GLU A 95 -21.61 4.57 -1.61
CA GLU A 95 -22.39 5.81 -1.52
C GLU A 95 -23.83 5.65 -2.03
N GLU A 96 -24.04 4.88 -3.09
CA GLU A 96 -25.33 4.78 -3.78
C GLU A 96 -26.16 3.57 -3.31
N ASP A 97 -25.53 2.48 -2.86
CA ASP A 97 -26.24 1.24 -2.52
C ASP A 97 -26.17 0.94 -1.01
N LEU A 98 -24.95 0.78 -0.46
CA LEU A 98 -24.78 0.24 0.89
C LEU A 98 -25.20 1.23 1.98
N ILE A 99 -24.72 2.48 1.93
CA ILE A 99 -25.07 3.49 2.93
C ILE A 99 -26.59 3.76 2.94
N PRO A 100 -27.26 4.01 1.79
CA PRO A 100 -28.71 4.18 1.77
C PRO A 100 -29.47 2.97 2.33
N SER A 101 -29.03 1.75 1.99
CA SER A 101 -29.65 0.52 2.50
C SER A 101 -29.50 0.39 4.03
N MET A 102 -28.31 0.71 4.56
CA MET A 102 -28.06 0.73 6.01
C MET A 102 -28.94 1.77 6.73
N ILE A 103 -29.10 2.96 6.14
CA ILE A 103 -29.97 4.01 6.70
C ILE A 103 -31.44 3.56 6.71
N GLN A 104 -31.91 2.95 5.61
CA GLN A 104 -33.27 2.43 5.51
C GLN A 104 -33.51 1.34 6.57
N GLU A 105 -32.57 0.41 6.71
CA GLU A 105 -32.66 -0.65 7.72
C GLU A 105 -32.67 -0.09 9.14
N ALA A 106 -31.77 0.84 9.46
CA ALA A 106 -31.75 1.51 10.74
C ALA A 106 -33.09 2.21 11.06
N SER A 107 -33.69 2.88 10.06
CA SER A 107 -35.01 3.51 10.20
C SER A 107 -36.10 2.48 10.51
N LEU A 108 -36.15 1.35 9.79
CA LEU A 108 -37.11 0.27 10.06
C LEU A 108 -36.96 -0.31 11.46
N LEU A 109 -35.72 -0.55 11.90
CA LEU A 109 -35.45 -1.08 13.24
C LEU A 109 -35.80 -0.08 14.34
N SER A 110 -35.62 1.23 14.10
CA SER A 110 -35.94 2.28 15.07
C SER A 110 -37.45 2.45 15.31
N GLN A 111 -38.30 1.98 14.39
CA GLN A 111 -39.76 2.03 14.53
C GLN A 111 -40.32 0.94 15.45
N GLN A 112 -39.51 -0.08 15.78
CA GLN A 112 -39.93 -1.15 16.68
C GLN A 112 -39.66 -0.76 18.13
N ASP A 113 -40.72 -0.68 18.95
CA ASP A 113 -40.59 -0.47 20.39
C ASP A 113 -40.31 -1.81 21.10
N LEU A 114 -39.03 -2.09 21.31
CA LEU A 114 -38.56 -3.32 21.94
C LEU A 114 -39.00 -3.45 23.41
N HIS A 115 -39.42 -2.36 24.07
CA HIS A 115 -39.88 -2.42 25.46
C HIS A 115 -41.24 -3.11 25.61
N GLN A 116 -41.97 -3.29 24.51
CA GLN A 116 -43.28 -3.97 24.52
C GLN A 116 -43.15 -5.48 24.27
N PHE A 117 -41.95 -5.97 23.98
CA PHE A 117 -41.71 -7.36 23.63
C PHE A 117 -41.46 -8.18 24.90
N SER A 118 -42.02 -9.39 24.95
CA SER A 118 -41.70 -10.41 25.94
C SER A 118 -40.35 -11.08 25.62
N ASP A 119 -39.78 -11.78 26.60
CA ASP A 119 -38.49 -12.49 26.42
C ASP A 119 -38.47 -13.46 25.22
N PRO A 120 -39.54 -14.25 24.93
CA PRO A 120 -39.61 -15.05 23.72
C PRO A 120 -39.62 -14.22 22.43
N GLU A 121 -40.34 -13.10 22.40
CA GLU A 121 -40.42 -12.20 21.24
C GLU A 121 -39.08 -11.49 20.97
N LEU A 122 -38.35 -11.12 22.03
CA LEU A 122 -36.99 -10.59 21.92
C LEU A 122 -36.01 -11.63 21.36
N ALA A 123 -36.13 -12.90 21.76
CA ALA A 123 -35.30 -13.98 21.23
C ALA A 123 -35.56 -14.22 19.73
N GLU A 124 -36.82 -14.19 19.30
CA GLU A 124 -37.19 -14.25 17.88
C GLU A 124 -36.64 -13.05 17.10
N GLU A 125 -36.71 -11.85 17.66
CA GLU A 125 -36.19 -10.62 17.03
C GLU A 125 -34.66 -10.66 16.86
N VAL A 126 -33.92 -11.23 17.81
CA VAL A 126 -32.46 -11.44 17.67
C VAL A 126 -32.14 -12.40 16.53
N ASN A 127 -32.85 -13.53 16.43
CA ASN A 127 -32.65 -14.50 15.35
C ASN A 127 -32.97 -13.89 13.98
N ARG A 128 -34.10 -13.17 13.87
CA ARG A 128 -34.50 -12.47 12.65
C ARG A 128 -33.46 -11.46 12.17
N ARG A 129 -32.80 -10.74 13.10
CA ARG A 129 -31.71 -9.81 12.76
C ARG A 129 -30.43 -10.54 12.38
N ALA A 130 -30.11 -11.65 13.04
CA ALA A 130 -28.92 -12.45 12.74
C ALA A 130 -28.96 -13.04 11.32
N GLU A 131 -30.12 -13.55 10.89
CA GLU A 131 -30.29 -14.13 9.54
C GLU A 131 -29.91 -13.16 8.41
N ARG A 132 -30.05 -11.84 8.63
CA ARG A 132 -29.70 -10.80 7.65
C ARG A 132 -28.19 -10.60 7.46
N TYR A 133 -27.36 -11.05 8.40
CA TYR A 133 -25.89 -10.92 8.32
C TYR A 133 -25.19 -12.16 7.75
N THR A 134 -25.93 -13.27 7.59
CA THR A 134 -25.41 -14.57 7.11
C THR A 134 -25.82 -14.93 5.67
N GLY A 135 -26.56 -14.04 4.99
CA GLY A 135 -27.00 -14.20 3.59
C GLY A 135 -26.08 -13.54 2.56
#